data_AF-A0A1F5GK11-F1
#
_entry.id   AF-A0A1F5GK11-F1
#
_cell.length_a   1.000
_cell.length_b   1.000
_cell.length_c   1.000
_cell.angle_alpha   90.00
_cell.angle_beta   90.00
_cell.angle_gamma   90.00
#
_symmetry.space_group_name_H-M   'P 1'
#
loop_
_entity.id
_entity.type
_entity.pdbx_description
1 polymer ?
#
loop_
_entity_poly.entity_id
_entity_poly.type
_entity_poly.pdbx_seq_one_letter_code
_entity_poly.pdbx_strand_id
1 'polypeptide(L)'
;MKSKPQGLVLKKFFKTLRQKKVILALVLVFSTAAVALFLFPQKENSAKLVLTAEGAKFKANFIFPSKTRNDFEQVLSSVNAPVALLDGVEFELESTASSALAFALPVAADLKIDKKEISFSGSHTYPNIAKIDPEKFKFPQSTNLAVFTQSAKAFLKNSQSLPFEFSGWLDENLNSKNGYYIGVFNQDSAVLVIFQPEKIDFGRLSNLEFKEAEAPSYKKEKLANDTDVHFVKLDDEKNLSAAIFEKDGWVYLIFSESPLQETIDFYLSENGGSVEFPESSGKPASFIGWFRNTGNFTSSRYLYRLLLGQNLESAEAFKKIEEARFSLLGNSFSGLIKFK
;
A
#
# COMPACT_ATOMS: atom_id res chain seq x y z
N MET A 1 -14.80 -55.32 7.10
CA MET A 1 -14.53 -54.03 7.80
C MET A 1 -13.46 -53.29 7.02
N LYS A 2 -13.83 -52.18 6.34
CA LYS A 2 -13.39 -50.78 6.61
C LYS A 2 -11.87 -50.57 6.49
N SER A 3 -11.31 -49.60 5.79
CA SER A 3 -11.79 -48.50 4.92
C SER A 3 -10.53 -47.80 4.37
N LYS A 4 -10.49 -47.46 3.08
CA LYS A 4 -9.74 -46.28 2.57
C LYS A 4 -10.75 -45.13 2.37
N PRO A 5 -10.37 -43.84 2.27
CA PRO A 5 -9.02 -43.24 2.25
C PRO A 5 -8.81 -41.99 3.14
N GLN A 6 -7.61 -41.80 3.70
CA GLN A 6 -7.20 -40.56 4.39
C GLN A 6 -6.76 -39.41 3.44
N GLY A 7 -7.04 -39.51 2.14
CA GLY A 7 -6.62 -38.52 1.14
C GLY A 7 -7.56 -37.31 0.95
N LEU A 8 -8.77 -37.32 1.53
CA LEU A 8 -9.77 -36.26 1.29
C LEU A 8 -9.77 -35.14 2.35
N VAL A 9 -9.23 -35.40 3.54
CA VAL A 9 -9.31 -34.47 4.68
C VAL A 9 -8.20 -33.41 4.62
N LEU A 10 -6.97 -33.76 4.23
CA LEU A 10 -5.90 -32.78 4.07
C LEU A 10 -6.17 -31.78 2.93
N LYS A 11 -6.70 -32.23 1.78
CA LYS A 11 -7.04 -31.33 0.68
C LYS A 11 -8.15 -30.34 1.06
N LYS A 12 -9.14 -30.75 1.86
CA LYS A 12 -10.14 -29.81 2.41
C LYS A 12 -9.52 -28.86 3.42
N PHE A 13 -8.66 -29.33 4.32
CA PHE A 13 -8.00 -28.51 5.36
C PHE A 13 -7.05 -27.44 4.79
N PHE A 14 -6.26 -27.80 3.76
CA PHE A 14 -5.42 -26.84 3.05
C PHE A 14 -6.24 -25.90 2.16
N LYS A 15 -7.38 -26.35 1.61
CA LYS A 15 -8.30 -25.49 0.85
C LYS A 15 -9.01 -24.47 1.75
N THR A 16 -9.39 -24.84 2.98
CA THR A 16 -9.89 -23.88 3.98
C THR A 16 -8.82 -22.93 4.51
N LEU A 17 -7.56 -23.37 4.67
CA LEU A 17 -6.44 -22.48 5.02
C LEU A 17 -6.07 -21.50 3.88
N ARG A 18 -6.18 -21.93 2.62
CA ARG A 18 -5.97 -21.08 1.45
C ARG A 18 -7.09 -20.06 1.28
N GLN A 19 -8.35 -20.46 1.47
CA GLN A 19 -9.52 -19.55 1.48
C GLN A 19 -9.46 -18.53 2.63
N LYS A 20 -8.98 -18.92 3.82
CA LYS A 20 -8.78 -18.00 4.96
C LYS A 20 -7.74 -16.90 4.69
N LYS A 21 -6.75 -17.15 3.82
CA LYS A 21 -5.75 -16.14 3.39
C LYS A 21 -6.21 -15.28 2.20
N VAL A 22 -7.14 -15.77 1.39
CA VAL A 22 -7.79 -15.00 0.29
C VAL A 22 -8.64 -13.87 0.87
N ILE A 23 -9.31 -14.17 1.97
CA ILE A 23 -10.12 -13.24 2.74
C ILE A 23 -9.26 -12.16 3.43
N LEU A 24 -8.08 -12.52 3.94
CA LEU A 24 -7.11 -11.61 4.57
C LEU A 24 -6.58 -10.54 3.61
N ALA A 25 -6.40 -10.87 2.32
CA ALA A 25 -5.86 -9.95 1.32
C ALA A 25 -6.90 -8.96 0.77
N LEU A 26 -8.14 -9.44 0.55
CA LEU A 26 -9.29 -8.57 0.29
C LEU A 26 -9.60 -7.69 1.49
N VAL A 27 -9.50 -8.23 2.70
CA VAL A 27 -9.61 -7.45 3.91
C VAL A 27 -8.44 -6.53 4.14
N LEU A 28 -7.20 -6.80 3.74
CA LEU A 28 -6.11 -5.82 3.85
C LEU A 28 -6.36 -4.55 3.02
N VAL A 29 -7.05 -4.67 1.88
CA VAL A 29 -7.52 -3.50 1.10
C VAL A 29 -8.78 -2.86 1.71
N PHE A 30 -9.63 -3.63 2.39
CA PHE A 30 -10.76 -3.13 3.17
C PHE A 30 -10.42 -2.75 4.64
N SER A 31 -9.21 -3.00 5.13
CA SER A 31 -8.80 -2.88 6.55
C SER A 31 -7.62 -1.94 6.76
N THR A 32 -6.85 -1.64 5.71
CA THR A 32 -6.20 -0.32 5.63
C THR A 32 -7.23 0.79 5.77
N ALA A 33 -8.48 0.52 5.36
CA ALA A 33 -9.63 1.39 5.54
C ALA A 33 -10.24 1.53 6.95
N ALA A 34 -9.84 0.70 7.92
CA ALA A 34 -10.60 0.47 9.15
C ALA A 34 -9.81 0.73 10.45
N VAL A 35 -8.73 1.53 10.41
CA VAL A 35 -7.79 1.67 11.54
C VAL A 35 -8.21 2.70 12.59
N ALA A 36 -9.45 3.20 12.57
CA ALA A 36 -9.73 4.36 13.38
C ALA A 36 -11.24 4.55 13.62
N LEU A 37 -11.79 4.41 14.86
CA LEU A 37 -13.11 4.99 15.23
C LEU A 37 -13.34 5.45 16.69
N PHE A 38 -14.10 6.54 16.88
CA PHE A 38 -15.47 6.68 17.41
C PHE A 38 -15.85 8.14 17.79
N LEU A 39 -17.15 8.34 17.97
CA LEU A 39 -17.94 9.47 18.50
C LEU A 39 -18.64 10.39 17.48
N PHE A 40 -19.58 9.85 16.68
CA PHE A 40 -20.70 10.65 16.14
C PHE A 40 -22.01 9.83 16.03
N PRO A 41 -23.18 10.49 16.13
CA PRO A 41 -24.51 9.86 16.15
C PRO A 41 -24.90 9.25 14.81
N GLN A 42 -25.62 8.13 14.89
CA GLN A 42 -25.81 7.15 13.81
C GLN A 42 -27.10 7.41 13.00
N LYS A 43 -27.07 7.16 11.68
CA LYS A 43 -28.28 7.07 10.84
C LYS A 43 -28.81 5.62 10.82
N GLU A 44 -30.12 5.43 11.01
CA GLU A 44 -30.75 4.11 11.22
C GLU A 44 -30.98 3.27 9.94
N ASN A 45 -30.70 3.79 8.73
CA ASN A 45 -31.03 3.11 7.46
C ASN A 45 -29.87 3.04 6.44
N SER A 46 -28.60 3.13 6.85
CA SER A 46 -27.43 3.01 5.97
C SER A 46 -26.81 1.61 5.99
N ALA A 47 -26.20 1.20 4.86
CA ALA A 47 -25.29 0.07 4.85
C ALA A 47 -24.02 0.42 5.63
N LYS A 48 -23.53 -0.51 6.44
CA LYS A 48 -22.39 -0.27 7.34
C LYS A 48 -21.39 -1.42 7.30
N LEU A 49 -20.11 -1.10 7.47
CA LEU A 49 -19.04 -2.06 7.75
C LEU A 49 -18.60 -1.87 9.20
N VAL A 50 -18.75 -2.88 10.05
CA VAL A 50 -18.38 -2.84 11.47
C VAL A 50 -17.24 -3.82 11.74
N LEU A 51 -16.07 -3.29 12.06
CA LEU A 51 -14.92 -4.05 12.54
C LEU A 51 -14.96 -4.17 14.07
N THR A 52 -14.76 -5.38 14.57
CA THR A 52 -14.70 -5.72 16.01
C THR A 52 -13.52 -6.61 16.31
N ALA A 53 -13.07 -6.67 17.57
CA ALA A 53 -12.01 -7.57 18.01
C ALA A 53 -12.46 -8.48 19.15
N GLU A 54 -11.94 -9.70 19.15
CA GLU A 54 -12.00 -10.67 20.25
C GLU A 54 -10.60 -11.28 20.42
N GLY A 55 -9.81 -10.69 21.32
CA GLY A 55 -8.39 -11.04 21.46
C GLY A 55 -7.58 -10.66 20.22
N ALA A 56 -6.87 -11.64 19.63
CA ALA A 56 -6.10 -11.45 18.39
C ALA A 56 -6.93 -11.63 17.10
N LYS A 57 -8.23 -11.94 17.24
CA LYS A 57 -9.15 -12.13 16.12
C LYS A 57 -9.94 -10.87 15.86
N PHE A 58 -10.00 -10.49 14.61
CA PHE A 58 -10.73 -9.34 14.10
C PHE A 58 -11.85 -9.81 13.20
N LYS A 59 -13.01 -9.17 13.32
CA LYS A 59 -14.19 -9.49 12.51
C LYS A 59 -14.75 -8.24 11.86
N ALA A 60 -14.79 -8.23 10.53
CA ALA A 60 -15.41 -7.21 9.71
C ALA A 60 -16.81 -7.67 9.30
N ASN A 61 -17.86 -7.07 9.85
CA ASN A 61 -19.24 -7.43 9.60
C ASN A 61 -19.91 -6.39 8.71
N PHE A 62 -20.68 -6.84 7.72
CA PHE A 62 -21.51 -5.95 6.93
C PHE A 62 -22.95 -5.95 7.46
N ILE A 63 -23.50 -4.76 7.66
CA ILE A 63 -24.90 -4.55 8.03
C ILE A 63 -25.57 -3.91 6.83
N PHE A 64 -26.45 -4.64 6.16
CA PHE A 64 -27.14 -4.17 4.96
C PHE A 64 -28.63 -3.97 5.21
N PRO A 65 -29.20 -2.82 4.79
CA PRO A 65 -30.61 -2.74 4.45
C PRO A 65 -30.94 -3.70 3.30
N SER A 66 -32.18 -4.21 3.25
CA SER A 66 -32.59 -5.30 2.36
C SER A 66 -32.27 -5.07 0.87
N LYS A 67 -32.31 -3.82 0.39
CA LYS A 67 -32.02 -3.47 -1.01
C LYS A 67 -30.51 -3.48 -1.32
N THR A 68 -29.69 -2.95 -0.41
CA THR A 68 -28.24 -2.77 -0.62
C THR A 68 -27.47 -4.09 -0.60
N ARG A 69 -28.02 -5.13 0.02
CA ARG A 69 -27.45 -6.48 -0.01
C ARG A 69 -27.34 -7.03 -1.44
N ASN A 70 -28.38 -6.84 -2.25
CA ASN A 70 -28.40 -7.30 -3.64
C ASN A 70 -27.40 -6.53 -4.52
N ASP A 71 -27.27 -5.22 -4.29
CA ASP A 71 -26.31 -4.39 -5.00
C ASP A 71 -24.87 -4.84 -4.69
N PHE A 72 -24.58 -5.14 -3.42
CA PHE A 72 -23.27 -5.66 -3.03
C PHE A 72 -22.99 -7.06 -3.59
N GLU A 73 -23.98 -7.96 -3.61
CA GLU A 73 -23.85 -9.28 -4.24
C GLU A 73 -23.54 -9.18 -5.74
N GLN A 74 -24.16 -8.23 -6.45
CA GLN A 74 -23.82 -7.95 -7.85
C GLN A 74 -22.39 -7.46 -8.01
N VAL A 75 -21.92 -6.57 -7.13
CA VAL A 75 -20.52 -6.12 -7.13
C VAL A 75 -19.58 -7.30 -6.93
N LEU A 76 -19.79 -8.13 -5.89
CA LEU A 76 -18.96 -9.30 -5.61
C LEU A 76 -18.88 -10.25 -6.82
N SER A 77 -20.02 -10.49 -7.47
CA SER A 77 -20.10 -11.31 -8.67
C SER A 77 -19.29 -10.71 -9.83
N SER A 78 -19.37 -9.40 -10.04
CA SER A 78 -18.66 -8.70 -11.13
C SER A 78 -17.14 -8.74 -11.01
N VAL A 79 -16.63 -8.79 -9.77
CA VAL A 79 -15.19 -8.88 -9.47
C VAL A 79 -14.71 -10.30 -9.21
N ASN A 80 -15.58 -11.31 -9.39
CA ASN A 80 -15.33 -12.71 -9.04
C ASN A 80 -14.92 -12.91 -7.56
N ALA A 81 -15.43 -12.09 -6.66
CA ALA A 81 -15.20 -12.23 -5.23
C ALA A 81 -16.19 -13.24 -4.61
N PRO A 82 -15.79 -13.96 -3.53
CA PRO A 82 -16.66 -14.92 -2.87
C PRO A 82 -17.91 -14.26 -2.26
N VAL A 83 -19.10 -14.80 -2.55
CA VAL A 83 -20.39 -14.37 -1.97
C VAL A 83 -20.40 -14.46 -0.44
N ALA A 84 -19.59 -15.35 0.14
CA ALA A 84 -19.42 -15.48 1.59
C ALA A 84 -18.96 -14.18 2.28
N LEU A 85 -18.41 -13.20 1.54
CA LEU A 85 -18.08 -11.88 2.09
C LEU A 85 -19.32 -11.10 2.57
N LEU A 86 -20.53 -11.46 2.11
CA LEU A 86 -21.79 -10.90 2.63
C LEU A 86 -21.98 -11.15 4.12
N ASP A 87 -21.44 -12.25 4.64
CA ASP A 87 -21.57 -12.66 6.04
C ASP A 87 -20.43 -12.08 6.90
N GLY A 88 -19.57 -11.26 6.30
CA GLY A 88 -18.41 -10.69 6.93
C GLY A 88 -17.15 -11.52 6.78
N VAL A 89 -16.09 -11.05 7.42
CA VAL A 89 -14.75 -11.63 7.36
C VAL A 89 -14.16 -11.70 8.74
N GLU A 90 -13.52 -12.83 9.06
CA GLU A 90 -12.66 -12.98 10.22
C GLU A 90 -11.19 -13.11 9.81
N PHE A 91 -10.31 -12.44 10.55
CA PHE A 91 -8.87 -12.48 10.33
C PHE A 91 -8.09 -12.34 11.64
N GLU A 92 -6.81 -12.73 11.61
CA GLU A 92 -5.88 -12.57 12.74
C GLU A 92 -4.71 -11.72 12.28
N LEU A 93 -4.21 -10.86 13.18
CA LEU A 93 -3.01 -10.07 12.98
C LEU A 93 -1.90 -10.54 13.92
N GLU A 94 -0.65 -10.27 13.56
CA GLU A 94 0.49 -10.49 14.45
C GLU A 94 0.37 -9.66 15.73
N SER A 95 0.96 -10.13 16.83
CA SER A 95 0.66 -9.72 18.21
C SER A 95 0.76 -8.22 18.52
N THR A 96 1.69 -7.51 17.89
CA THR A 96 1.86 -6.06 18.06
C THR A 96 0.85 -5.26 17.22
N ALA A 97 0.61 -5.67 15.97
CA ALA A 97 -0.40 -5.08 15.11
C ALA A 97 -1.82 -5.34 15.63
N SER A 98 -2.06 -6.53 16.22
CA SER A 98 -3.34 -6.89 16.82
C SER A 98 -3.66 -6.04 18.06
N SER A 99 -2.68 -5.80 18.92
CA SER A 99 -2.89 -4.96 20.11
C SER A 99 -3.26 -3.52 19.72
N ALA A 100 -2.51 -2.91 18.80
CA ALA A 100 -2.80 -1.56 18.34
C ALA A 100 -4.18 -1.44 17.66
N LEU A 101 -4.54 -2.41 16.83
CA LEU A 101 -5.86 -2.42 16.19
C LEU A 101 -6.98 -2.68 17.20
N ALA A 102 -6.79 -3.59 18.17
CA ALA A 102 -7.77 -3.86 19.22
C ALA A 102 -8.09 -2.60 20.06
N PHE A 103 -7.11 -1.75 20.33
CA PHE A 103 -7.32 -0.46 21.02
C PHE A 103 -8.11 0.56 20.19
N ALA A 104 -8.12 0.43 18.86
CA ALA A 104 -8.84 1.34 17.97
C ALA A 104 -10.28 0.87 17.66
N LEU A 105 -10.71 -0.27 18.21
CA LEU A 105 -11.99 -0.92 17.91
C LEU A 105 -13.05 -0.74 19.01
N PRO A 106 -14.35 -0.78 18.67
CA PRO A 106 -14.95 -1.11 17.36
C PRO A 106 -14.94 0.03 16.33
N VAL A 107 -15.01 -0.33 15.03
CA VAL A 107 -15.01 0.60 13.88
C VAL A 107 -16.20 0.35 12.92
N ALA A 108 -17.28 1.15 12.96
CA ALA A 108 -18.29 1.36 11.90
C ALA A 108 -17.96 2.41 10.78
N ALA A 109 -17.88 1.98 9.52
CA ALA A 109 -17.92 2.85 8.36
C ALA A 109 -19.33 2.90 7.75
N ASP A 110 -19.80 4.07 7.35
CA ASP A 110 -20.96 4.18 6.45
C ASP A 110 -20.53 3.79 5.04
N LEU A 111 -21.30 2.91 4.40
CA LEU A 111 -21.07 2.43 3.05
C LEU A 111 -22.11 3.00 2.09
N LYS A 112 -21.65 3.39 0.92
CA LYS A 112 -22.48 3.59 -0.27
C LYS A 112 -21.99 2.62 -1.33
N ILE A 113 -22.92 1.83 -1.85
CA ILE A 113 -22.63 0.74 -2.78
C ILE A 113 -23.48 0.96 -4.01
N ASP A 114 -22.78 1.22 -5.11
CA ASP A 114 -23.32 1.29 -6.46
C ASP A 114 -22.64 0.21 -7.31
N LYS A 115 -23.23 -0.12 -8.46
CA LYS A 115 -22.74 -1.22 -9.31
C LYS A 115 -21.27 -1.09 -9.74
N LYS A 116 -20.77 0.15 -9.87
CA LYS A 116 -19.40 0.46 -10.31
C LYS A 116 -18.54 1.10 -9.23
N GLU A 117 -19.09 1.34 -8.06
CA GLU A 117 -18.41 2.14 -7.05
C GLU A 117 -18.82 1.70 -5.65
N ILE A 118 -17.84 1.50 -4.77
CA ILE A 118 -18.06 1.44 -3.33
C ILE A 118 -17.33 2.63 -2.72
N SER A 119 -18.05 3.49 -2.02
CA SER A 119 -17.45 4.52 -1.18
C SER A 119 -17.78 4.28 0.28
N PHE A 120 -16.86 4.65 1.15
CA PHE A 120 -17.02 4.50 2.59
C PHE A 120 -16.40 5.66 3.35
N SER A 121 -16.95 5.96 4.51
CA SER A 121 -16.43 7.01 5.40
C SER A 121 -16.74 6.74 6.87
N GLY A 122 -15.87 7.22 7.75
CA GLY A 122 -16.01 7.10 9.21
C GLY A 122 -15.12 8.07 9.99
N SER A 123 -15.17 8.01 11.32
CA SER A 123 -14.49 8.92 12.27
C SER A 123 -13.90 8.30 13.55
N HIS A 124 -12.70 8.69 13.98
CA HIS A 124 -11.89 8.03 14.98
C HIS A 124 -11.51 8.64 16.31
N THR A 125 -11.35 7.79 17.33
CA THR A 125 -10.89 8.16 18.67
C THR A 125 -9.41 7.93 18.89
N TYR A 126 -8.70 7.25 17.98
CA TYR A 126 -7.27 6.98 18.17
C TYR A 126 -6.51 8.31 18.34
N PRO A 127 -5.94 8.57 19.53
CA PRO A 127 -5.64 9.95 19.95
C PRO A 127 -4.36 10.52 19.34
N ASN A 128 -3.53 9.71 18.67
CA ASN A 128 -2.17 10.11 18.29
C ASN A 128 -1.84 9.72 16.85
N ILE A 129 -2.43 10.40 15.88
CA ILE A 129 -1.88 10.34 14.52
C ILE A 129 -1.33 11.71 14.15
N ALA A 130 -0.05 11.74 13.75
CA ALA A 130 0.57 13.01 13.38
C ALA A 130 -0.23 13.63 12.22
N LYS A 131 -0.42 14.93 12.32
CA LYS A 131 -1.23 15.71 11.39
C LYS A 131 -0.26 16.39 10.44
N ILE A 132 -0.09 15.82 9.25
CA ILE A 132 0.77 16.38 8.23
C ILE A 132 -0.12 16.77 7.06
N ASP A 133 -0.01 18.01 6.60
CA ASP A 133 -0.67 18.44 5.38
C ASP A 133 0.15 17.94 4.19
N PRO A 134 -0.32 16.94 3.42
CA PRO A 134 0.42 16.45 2.29
C PRO A 134 0.46 17.54 1.22
N GLU A 135 1.67 17.84 0.76
CA GLU A 135 1.88 18.66 -0.42
C GLU A 135 1.33 17.98 -1.68
N LYS A 136 0.97 18.80 -2.68
CA LYS A 136 0.59 18.29 -3.99
C LYS A 136 1.82 17.71 -4.67
N PHE A 137 1.77 16.42 -4.95
CA PHE A 137 2.87 15.72 -5.57
C PHE A 137 2.42 15.07 -6.89
N LYS A 138 3.30 15.10 -7.90
CA LYS A 138 3.05 14.47 -9.21
C LYS A 138 3.86 13.20 -9.32
N PHE A 139 3.22 12.18 -9.87
CA PHE A 139 3.87 10.93 -10.21
C PHE A 139 3.81 10.70 -11.73
N PRO A 140 4.73 9.90 -12.30
CA PRO A 140 4.60 9.36 -13.64
C PRO A 140 3.22 8.73 -13.88
N GLN A 141 2.66 8.88 -15.08
CA GLN A 141 1.35 8.32 -15.43
C GLN A 141 1.27 6.79 -15.23
N SER A 142 2.41 6.11 -15.34
CA SER A 142 2.63 4.67 -15.13
C SER A 142 2.56 4.21 -13.67
N THR A 143 2.38 5.12 -12.69
CA THR A 143 2.21 4.76 -11.29
C THR A 143 0.91 4.00 -11.06
N ASN A 144 1.06 2.76 -10.56
CA ASN A 144 -0.07 1.89 -10.20
C ASN A 144 -0.41 1.96 -8.71
N LEU A 145 0.56 2.29 -7.86
CA LEU A 145 0.34 2.54 -6.44
C LEU A 145 1.12 3.78 -6.03
N ALA A 146 0.45 4.70 -5.35
CA ALA A 146 1.09 5.80 -4.65
C ALA A 146 0.58 5.82 -3.20
N VAL A 147 1.47 6.11 -2.25
CA VAL A 147 1.15 6.15 -0.83
C VAL A 147 1.79 7.37 -0.19
N PHE A 148 1.02 8.11 0.60
CA PHE A 148 1.56 9.04 1.59
C PHE A 148 1.53 8.37 2.97
N THR A 149 2.63 8.43 3.70
CA THR A 149 2.78 7.80 5.02
C THR A 149 3.76 8.58 5.90
N GLN A 150 3.65 8.42 7.22
CA GLN A 150 4.58 9.00 8.19
C GLN A 150 5.89 8.22 8.31
N SER A 151 5.96 7.01 7.77
CA SER A 151 7.16 6.18 7.78
C SER A 151 7.27 5.33 6.53
N ALA A 152 8.41 5.44 5.85
CA ALA A 152 8.78 4.60 4.71
C ALA A 152 9.64 3.38 5.10
N LYS A 153 10.22 3.36 6.31
CA LYS A 153 11.19 2.34 6.73
C LYS A 153 10.61 0.93 6.69
N ALA A 154 9.43 0.75 7.31
CA ALA A 154 8.76 -0.55 7.37
C ALA A 154 8.36 -1.04 5.96
N PHE A 155 7.93 -0.13 5.09
CA PHE A 155 7.62 -0.46 3.70
C PHE A 155 8.87 -0.92 2.96
N LEU A 156 9.96 -0.15 3.00
CA LEU A 156 11.20 -0.47 2.29
C LEU A 156 11.79 -1.81 2.74
N LYS A 157 11.92 -2.03 4.05
CA LYS A 157 12.46 -3.27 4.63
C LYS A 157 11.63 -4.51 4.27
N ASN A 158 10.32 -4.36 4.06
CA ASN A 158 9.44 -5.47 3.65
C ASN A 158 9.37 -5.65 2.14
N SER A 159 9.53 -4.58 1.37
CA SER A 159 9.43 -4.60 -0.09
C SER A 159 10.71 -5.08 -0.77
N GLN A 160 11.86 -4.88 -0.14
CA GLN A 160 13.18 -5.13 -0.72
C GLN A 160 14.08 -5.82 0.31
N SER A 161 14.82 -6.84 -0.13
CA SER A 161 15.89 -7.43 0.67
C SER A 161 17.14 -6.57 0.54
N LEU A 162 17.27 -5.56 1.40
CA LEU A 162 18.38 -4.61 1.34
C LEU A 162 19.61 -5.12 2.11
N PRO A 163 20.83 -4.89 1.60
CA PRO A 163 22.06 -5.14 2.36
C PRO A 163 22.06 -4.39 3.70
N PHE A 164 22.76 -4.94 4.69
CA PHE A 164 22.81 -4.38 6.04
C PHE A 164 23.38 -2.96 6.05
N GLU A 165 24.44 -2.73 5.30
CA GLU A 165 25.17 -1.46 5.23
C GLU A 165 24.29 -0.35 4.63
N PHE A 166 23.57 -0.66 3.56
CA PHE A 166 22.61 0.27 2.95
C PHE A 166 21.39 0.50 3.84
N SER A 167 20.91 -0.55 4.53
CA SER A 167 19.82 -0.43 5.51
C SER A 167 20.18 0.50 6.67
N GLY A 168 21.42 0.42 7.16
CA GLY A 168 21.94 1.35 8.17
C GLY A 168 21.98 2.80 7.66
N TRP A 169 22.41 3.01 6.41
CA TRP A 169 22.36 4.34 5.80
C TRP A 169 20.91 4.87 5.70
N LEU A 170 19.95 4.05 5.27
CA LEU A 170 18.53 4.44 5.26
C LEU A 170 18.00 4.78 6.65
N ASP A 171 18.41 4.04 7.68
CA ASP A 171 17.93 4.29 9.04
C ASP A 171 18.37 5.66 9.58
N GLU A 172 19.52 6.17 9.15
CA GLU A 172 20.03 7.50 9.51
C GLU A 172 19.46 8.63 8.63
N ASN A 173 19.14 8.34 7.37
CA ASN A 173 18.76 9.36 6.38
C ASN A 173 17.25 9.48 6.12
N LEU A 174 16.45 8.43 6.39
CA LEU A 174 14.98 8.52 6.35
C LEU A 174 14.45 9.21 7.62
N ASN A 175 14.58 10.54 7.65
CA ASN A 175 14.32 11.39 8.81
C ASN A 175 13.34 12.56 8.55
N SER A 176 12.48 12.45 7.53
CA SER A 176 11.46 13.47 7.23
C SER A 176 10.42 13.62 8.33
N LYS A 177 10.15 14.88 8.71
CA LYS A 177 9.03 15.29 9.57
C LYS A 177 7.74 15.53 8.81
N ASN A 178 7.83 15.74 7.49
CA ASN A 178 6.70 16.02 6.59
C ASN A 178 6.16 14.75 5.91
N GLY A 179 6.53 13.57 6.42
CA GLY A 179 6.13 12.29 5.88
C GLY A 179 6.89 11.91 4.60
N TYR A 180 6.38 10.90 3.92
CA TYR A 180 6.99 10.25 2.78
C TYR A 180 5.93 9.96 1.73
N TYR A 181 6.29 10.18 0.48
CA TYR A 181 5.55 9.70 -0.68
C TYR A 181 6.25 8.45 -1.21
N ILE A 182 5.48 7.40 -1.47
CA ILE A 182 5.97 6.14 -1.99
C ILE A 182 5.24 5.87 -3.31
N GLY A 183 5.98 5.65 -4.39
CA GLY A 183 5.45 5.26 -5.68
C GLY A 183 5.89 3.85 -6.04
N VAL A 184 4.99 3.06 -6.63
CA VAL A 184 5.35 1.78 -7.26
C VAL A 184 4.99 1.83 -8.74
N PHE A 185 6.02 1.62 -9.57
CA PHE A 185 5.94 1.65 -11.02
C PHE A 185 6.05 0.25 -11.57
N ASN A 186 5.19 -0.03 -12.52
CA ASN A 186 4.96 -1.40 -12.93
C ASN A 186 5.85 -1.86 -14.09
N GLN A 187 6.25 -0.95 -14.98
CA GLN A 187 7.12 -1.28 -16.10
C GLN A 187 8.55 -1.59 -15.63
N ASP A 188 9.01 -0.92 -14.59
CA ASP A 188 10.39 -1.05 -14.11
C ASP A 188 10.54 -1.91 -12.86
N SER A 189 9.44 -2.43 -12.31
CA SER A 189 9.41 -2.99 -10.94
C SER A 189 10.09 -2.05 -9.93
N ALA A 190 9.91 -0.76 -10.14
CA ALA A 190 10.59 0.27 -9.39
C ALA A 190 9.75 0.74 -8.20
N VAL A 191 10.43 0.95 -7.09
CA VAL A 191 9.89 1.56 -5.87
C VAL A 191 10.58 2.90 -5.70
N LEU A 192 9.80 3.97 -5.61
CA LEU A 192 10.30 5.30 -5.30
C LEU A 192 9.86 5.71 -3.90
N VAL A 193 10.74 6.36 -3.17
CA VAL A 193 10.46 7.08 -1.94
C VAL A 193 10.90 8.52 -2.09
N ILE A 194 10.02 9.45 -1.76
CA ILE A 194 10.24 10.90 -1.87
C ILE A 194 9.93 11.54 -0.54
N PHE A 195 10.82 12.41 -0.09
CA PHE A 195 10.71 13.05 1.22
C PHE A 195 11.61 14.28 1.32
N GLN A 196 11.30 15.17 2.26
CA GLN A 196 12.13 16.31 2.61
C GLN A 196 12.92 15.95 3.89
N PRO A 197 14.22 15.62 3.80
CA PRO A 197 15.04 15.41 4.98
C PRO A 197 15.39 16.74 5.66
N GLU A 198 15.71 16.71 6.94
CA GLU A 198 16.43 17.83 7.58
C GLU A 198 17.90 17.88 7.14
N LYS A 199 18.49 16.70 6.93
CA LYS A 199 19.84 16.49 6.42
C LYS A 199 19.95 15.11 5.81
N ILE A 200 20.70 15.01 4.72
CA ILE A 200 21.09 13.75 4.07
C ILE A 200 22.61 13.67 3.90
N ASP A 201 23.19 12.50 4.15
CA ASP A 201 24.61 12.22 3.99
C ASP A 201 24.87 11.41 2.73
N PHE A 202 24.99 12.09 1.59
CA PHE A 202 25.41 11.49 0.34
C PHE A 202 26.87 11.01 0.35
N GLY A 203 27.72 11.59 1.20
CA GLY A 203 29.16 11.27 1.25
C GLY A 203 29.42 9.85 1.71
N ARG A 204 28.58 9.31 2.60
CA ARG A 204 28.70 7.92 3.07
C ARG A 204 28.38 6.87 2.01
N LEU A 205 27.67 7.22 0.94
CA LEU A 205 27.25 6.26 -0.09
C LEU A 205 28.44 5.62 -0.81
N SER A 206 29.53 6.37 -1.03
CA SER A 206 30.74 5.84 -1.67
C SER A 206 31.53 4.88 -0.79
N ASN A 207 31.23 4.84 0.51
CA ASN A 207 31.96 4.07 1.51
C ASN A 207 31.17 2.83 1.96
N LEU A 208 30.06 2.50 1.29
CA LEU A 208 29.28 1.31 1.58
C LEU A 208 29.98 0.08 0.98
N GLU A 209 30.47 -0.79 1.86
CA GLU A 209 31.09 -2.05 1.49
C GLU A 209 30.05 -3.18 1.52
N PHE A 210 29.86 -3.89 0.41
CA PHE A 210 28.98 -5.05 0.35
C PHE A 210 29.82 -6.32 0.20
N LYS A 211 29.57 -7.31 1.06
CA LYS A 211 30.42 -8.51 1.20
C LYS A 211 30.59 -9.36 -0.06
N GLU A 212 29.79 -9.14 -1.10
CA GLU A 212 29.72 -9.98 -2.30
C GLU A 212 29.88 -9.21 -3.63
N ALA A 213 30.24 -7.93 -3.62
CA ALA A 213 30.33 -7.13 -4.84
C ALA A 213 31.70 -7.26 -5.55
N GLU A 214 31.73 -7.72 -6.80
CA GLU A 214 32.94 -7.81 -7.63
C GLU A 214 33.38 -6.47 -8.25
N ALA A 215 32.51 -5.46 -8.25
CA ALA A 215 32.70 -4.14 -8.89
C ALA A 215 32.37 -3.01 -7.90
N PRO A 216 32.80 -1.75 -8.14
CA PRO A 216 32.41 -0.65 -7.27
C PRO A 216 30.89 -0.57 -7.22
N SER A 217 30.37 -0.72 -6.00
CA SER A 217 28.95 -0.68 -5.71
C SER A 217 28.36 0.71 -5.81
N TYR A 218 29.16 1.73 -6.15
CA TYR A 218 28.78 3.13 -6.17
C TYR A 218 29.30 3.85 -7.41
N LYS A 219 28.43 4.67 -8.01
CA LYS A 219 28.77 5.61 -9.09
C LYS A 219 28.05 6.93 -8.88
N LYS A 220 28.73 8.05 -9.14
CA LYS A 220 28.12 9.38 -9.16
C LYS A 220 28.13 9.92 -10.59
N GLU A 221 27.00 10.41 -11.07
CA GLU A 221 26.87 11.01 -12.39
C GLU A 221 26.16 12.35 -12.29
N LYS A 222 26.52 13.29 -13.17
CA LYS A 222 25.79 14.54 -13.37
C LYS A 222 24.80 14.35 -14.50
N LEU A 223 23.52 14.48 -14.20
CA LEU A 223 22.43 14.37 -15.17
C LEU A 223 21.78 15.75 -15.41
N ALA A 224 20.56 15.76 -15.96
CA ALA A 224 19.85 16.99 -16.32
C ALA A 224 19.84 18.03 -15.19
N ASN A 225 19.93 19.30 -15.57
CA ASN A 225 20.02 20.45 -14.67
C ASN A 225 21.24 20.43 -13.73
N ASP A 226 22.34 19.78 -14.15
CA ASP A 226 23.56 19.60 -13.35
C ASP A 226 23.31 18.91 -12.00
N THR A 227 22.27 18.08 -11.94
CA THR A 227 21.89 17.35 -10.72
C THR A 227 22.81 16.15 -10.53
N ASP A 228 23.42 16.07 -9.36
CA ASP A 228 24.21 14.92 -8.94
C ASP A 228 23.27 13.74 -8.62
N VAL A 229 23.43 12.64 -9.36
CA VAL A 229 22.71 11.38 -9.13
C VAL A 229 23.69 10.32 -8.65
N HIS A 230 23.36 9.75 -7.49
CA HIS A 230 24.14 8.73 -6.80
C HIS A 230 23.52 7.36 -7.07
N PHE A 231 24.24 6.51 -7.78
CA PHE A 231 23.86 5.14 -8.06
C PHE A 231 24.56 4.19 -7.11
N VAL A 232 23.81 3.30 -6.49
CA VAL A 232 24.31 2.25 -5.61
C VAL A 232 23.80 0.90 -6.12
N LYS A 233 24.70 -0.02 -6.44
CA LYS A 233 24.36 -1.41 -6.74
C LYS A 233 24.16 -2.15 -5.43
N LEU A 234 22.97 -2.72 -5.22
CA LEU A 234 22.55 -3.30 -3.94
C LEU A 234 22.60 -4.84 -3.94
N ASP A 235 22.32 -5.47 -5.08
CA ASP A 235 22.34 -6.93 -5.22
C ASP A 235 22.71 -7.29 -6.67
N ASP A 236 23.82 -8.02 -6.81
CA ASP A 236 24.35 -8.43 -8.12
C ASP A 236 23.54 -9.56 -8.75
N GLU A 237 23.00 -10.48 -7.95
CA GLU A 237 22.21 -11.61 -8.43
C GLU A 237 20.83 -11.17 -8.92
N LYS A 238 20.22 -10.20 -8.23
CA LYS A 238 18.90 -9.64 -8.58
C LYS A 238 18.99 -8.41 -9.48
N ASN A 239 20.20 -7.93 -9.79
CA ASN A 239 20.42 -6.66 -10.50
C ASN A 239 19.72 -5.47 -9.82
N LEU A 240 19.54 -5.51 -8.50
CA LEU A 240 18.86 -4.45 -7.75
C LEU A 240 19.81 -3.28 -7.55
N SER A 241 19.37 -2.09 -7.93
CA SER A 241 20.11 -0.85 -7.75
C SER A 241 19.24 0.23 -7.13
N ALA A 242 19.87 1.17 -6.43
CA ALA A 242 19.26 2.40 -5.97
C ALA A 242 19.84 3.60 -6.72
N ALA A 243 19.00 4.54 -7.12
CA ALA A 243 19.39 5.89 -7.52
C ALA A 243 18.88 6.89 -6.50
N ILE A 244 19.75 7.83 -6.12
CA ILE A 244 19.47 8.81 -5.08
C ILE A 244 19.91 10.19 -5.56
N PHE A 245 19.01 11.17 -5.48
CA PHE A 245 19.33 12.55 -5.82
C PHE A 245 18.44 13.52 -5.04
N GLU A 246 18.90 14.77 -4.94
CA GLU A 246 18.17 15.87 -4.34
C GLU A 246 17.80 16.91 -5.40
N LYS A 247 16.56 17.37 -5.39
CA LYS A 247 16.08 18.46 -6.24
C LYS A 247 15.04 19.27 -5.47
N ASP A 248 15.19 20.60 -5.46
CA ASP A 248 14.27 21.55 -4.82
C ASP A 248 13.96 21.21 -3.35
N GLY A 249 14.96 20.73 -2.60
CA GLY A 249 14.84 20.33 -1.19
C GLY A 249 14.17 18.97 -0.95
N TRP A 250 13.79 18.26 -2.03
CA TRP A 250 13.27 16.90 -1.97
C TRP A 250 14.35 15.89 -2.32
N VAL A 251 14.38 14.79 -1.59
CA VAL A 251 15.20 13.62 -1.91
C VAL A 251 14.33 12.56 -2.57
N TYR A 252 14.87 11.99 -3.64
CA TYR A 252 14.28 10.91 -4.41
C TYR A 252 15.16 9.66 -4.24
N LEU A 253 14.57 8.58 -3.73
CA LEU A 253 15.19 7.27 -3.57
C LEU A 253 14.46 6.28 -4.46
N ILE A 254 15.08 5.83 -5.56
CA ILE A 254 14.45 4.89 -6.50
C ILE A 254 15.19 3.57 -6.43
N PHE A 255 14.47 2.49 -6.13
CA PHE A 255 14.94 1.11 -6.15
C PHE A 255 14.39 0.40 -7.37
N SER A 256 15.21 -0.30 -8.13
CA SER A 256 14.76 -1.04 -9.32
C SER A 256 15.70 -2.18 -9.70
N GLU A 257 15.15 -3.24 -10.28
CA GLU A 257 15.90 -4.30 -10.96
C GLU A 257 16.15 -3.98 -12.45
N SER A 258 15.50 -2.93 -12.96
CA SER A 258 15.56 -2.42 -14.34
C SER A 258 16.19 -1.02 -14.42
N PRO A 259 16.65 -0.56 -15.61
CA PRO A 259 17.25 0.76 -15.76
C PRO A 259 16.38 1.90 -15.19
N LEU A 260 16.97 2.72 -14.32
CA LEU A 260 16.27 3.75 -13.54
C LEU A 260 15.99 5.05 -14.33
N GLN A 261 16.46 5.13 -15.58
CA GLN A 261 16.59 6.38 -16.32
C GLN A 261 15.26 7.09 -16.55
N GLU A 262 14.19 6.37 -16.92
CA GLU A 262 12.89 6.99 -17.21
C GLU A 262 12.29 7.67 -15.96
N THR A 263 12.37 7.00 -14.80
CA THR A 263 11.87 7.57 -13.54
C THR A 263 12.74 8.75 -13.09
N ILE A 264 14.06 8.65 -13.24
CA ILE A 264 14.98 9.77 -12.94
C ILE A 264 14.68 10.96 -13.84
N ASP A 265 14.58 10.75 -15.15
CA ASP A 265 14.34 11.80 -16.14
C ASP A 265 13.01 12.51 -15.90
N PHE A 266 11.95 11.78 -15.51
CA PHE A 266 10.67 12.37 -15.13
C PHE A 266 10.83 13.41 -14.02
N TYR A 267 11.56 13.11 -12.95
CA TYR A 267 11.71 14.02 -11.83
C TYR A 267 12.75 15.12 -12.07
N LEU A 268 13.79 14.85 -12.85
CA LEU A 268 14.79 15.87 -13.18
C LEU A 268 14.26 16.87 -14.21
N SER A 269 13.56 16.41 -15.24
CA SER A 269 13.19 17.21 -16.42
C SER A 269 11.69 17.50 -16.58
N GLU A 270 10.83 16.94 -15.72
CA GLU A 270 9.35 17.05 -15.80
C GLU A 270 8.77 16.63 -17.15
N ASN A 271 9.49 15.79 -17.89
CA ASN A 271 9.04 15.29 -19.17
C ASN A 271 8.15 14.06 -18.99
N GLY A 272 7.01 14.05 -19.69
CA GLY A 272 6.11 12.90 -19.77
C GLY A 272 4.72 13.13 -19.17
N GLY A 273 3.84 12.15 -19.37
CA GLY A 273 2.52 12.17 -18.76
C GLY A 273 2.63 12.07 -17.23
N SER A 274 1.91 12.91 -16.51
CA SER A 274 1.88 12.91 -15.05
C SER A 274 0.47 12.71 -14.51
N VAL A 275 0.40 12.27 -13.27
CA VAL A 275 -0.83 12.11 -12.50
C VAL A 275 -0.65 12.75 -11.14
N GLU A 276 -1.64 13.52 -10.73
CA GLU A 276 -1.60 14.21 -9.44
C GLU A 276 -2.00 13.26 -8.32
N PHE A 277 -1.19 13.21 -7.28
CA PHE A 277 -1.52 12.49 -6.06
C PHE A 277 -2.81 13.07 -5.45
N PRO A 278 -3.72 12.23 -4.91
CA PRO A 278 -4.99 12.72 -4.41
C PRO A 278 -4.81 13.75 -3.31
N GLU A 279 -5.49 14.89 -3.45
CA GLU A 279 -5.49 15.93 -2.42
C GLU A 279 -6.08 15.39 -1.11
N SER A 280 -5.42 15.72 0.00
CA SER A 280 -6.10 15.73 1.28
C SER A 280 -7.07 16.92 1.25
N SER A 281 -8.32 16.74 1.65
CA SER A 281 -9.41 17.73 1.52
C SER A 281 -9.28 18.92 2.49
N GLY A 282 -8.10 19.55 2.53
CA GLY A 282 -7.74 20.60 3.48
C GLY A 282 -7.61 20.10 4.92
N LYS A 283 -7.46 18.78 5.11
CA LYS A 283 -7.30 18.14 6.42
C LYS A 283 -5.95 17.44 6.48
N PRO A 284 -5.22 17.55 7.61
CA PRO A 284 -3.99 16.82 7.79
C PRO A 284 -4.21 15.32 7.60
N ALA A 285 -3.38 14.70 6.79
CA ALA A 285 -3.39 13.28 6.54
C ALA A 285 -2.29 12.58 7.33
N SER A 286 -2.55 11.33 7.65
CA SER A 286 -1.56 10.44 8.24
C SER A 286 -1.22 9.28 7.33
N PHE A 287 -2.19 8.93 6.47
CA PHE A 287 -2.02 7.95 5.44
C PHE A 287 -2.95 8.27 4.27
N ILE A 288 -2.43 8.20 3.04
CA ILE A 288 -3.26 8.19 1.83
C ILE A 288 -2.72 7.07 0.96
N GLY A 289 -3.57 6.12 0.59
CA GLY A 289 -3.25 5.07 -0.38
C GLY A 289 -4.02 5.31 -1.67
N TRP A 290 -3.36 5.21 -2.80
CA TRP A 290 -3.96 5.37 -4.12
C TRP A 290 -3.48 4.30 -5.08
N PHE A 291 -4.40 3.44 -5.48
CA PHE A 291 -4.19 2.37 -6.45
C PHE A 291 -4.90 2.70 -7.75
N ARG A 292 -4.27 2.38 -8.88
CA ARG A 292 -4.79 2.69 -10.22
C ARG A 292 -4.48 1.57 -11.20
N ASN A 293 -5.45 1.32 -12.07
CA ASN A 293 -5.44 0.34 -13.15
C ASN A 293 -6.15 0.95 -14.37
N THR A 294 -5.65 2.10 -14.83
CA THR A 294 -6.29 2.94 -15.85
C THR A 294 -5.57 2.87 -17.19
N GLY A 295 -6.33 2.72 -18.27
CA GLY A 295 -5.80 2.70 -19.64
C GLY A 295 -4.81 1.54 -19.86
N ASN A 296 -3.64 1.86 -20.42
CA ASN A 296 -2.58 0.88 -20.71
C ASN A 296 -1.71 0.55 -19.47
N PHE A 297 -1.90 1.25 -18.36
CA PHE A 297 -1.10 1.09 -17.14
C PHE A 297 -1.81 0.17 -16.16
N THR A 298 -1.73 -1.14 -16.39
CA THR A 298 -2.35 -2.17 -15.55
C THR A 298 -1.33 -2.82 -14.62
N SER A 299 -1.69 -3.04 -13.36
CA SER A 299 -0.81 -3.61 -12.34
C SER A 299 -0.32 -5.01 -12.72
N SER A 300 0.98 -5.26 -12.52
CA SER A 300 1.61 -6.56 -12.78
C SER A 300 1.64 -7.45 -11.55
N ARG A 301 2.15 -8.67 -11.78
CA ARG A 301 2.47 -9.64 -10.74
C ARG A 301 3.42 -9.10 -9.67
N TYR A 302 4.30 -8.16 -9.99
CA TYR A 302 5.19 -7.55 -9.00
C TYR A 302 4.39 -6.80 -7.93
N LEU A 303 3.53 -5.87 -8.33
CA LEU A 303 2.69 -5.12 -7.41
C LEU A 303 1.72 -6.04 -6.64
N TYR A 304 1.16 -7.06 -7.30
CA TYR A 304 0.31 -8.03 -6.60
C TYR A 304 1.09 -8.86 -5.56
N ARG A 305 2.36 -9.20 -5.81
CA ARG A 305 3.20 -9.85 -4.81
C ARG A 305 3.53 -8.92 -3.65
N LEU A 306 3.78 -7.65 -3.94
CA LEU A 306 4.04 -6.64 -2.91
C LEU A 306 2.81 -6.42 -2.01
N LEU A 307 1.61 -6.39 -2.59
CA LEU A 307 0.36 -6.17 -1.85
C LEU A 307 -0.21 -7.44 -1.19
N LEU A 308 -0.08 -8.60 -1.84
CA LEU A 308 -0.80 -9.84 -1.48
C LEU A 308 0.15 -11.00 -1.10
N GLY A 309 1.46 -10.78 -1.13
CA GLY A 309 2.47 -11.80 -0.91
C GLY A 309 2.39 -12.94 -1.93
N GLN A 310 2.51 -14.18 -1.45
CA GLN A 310 2.41 -15.36 -2.32
C GLN A 310 0.98 -15.73 -2.74
N ASN A 311 -0.04 -15.01 -2.25
CA ASN A 311 -1.45 -15.34 -2.51
C ASN A 311 -1.98 -14.65 -3.78
N LEU A 312 -1.55 -15.14 -4.93
CA LEU A 312 -1.91 -14.58 -6.24
C LEU A 312 -3.35 -14.91 -6.70
N GLU A 313 -4.08 -15.79 -6.01
CA GLU A 313 -5.47 -16.13 -6.38
C GLU A 313 -6.40 -14.89 -6.26
N SER A 314 -6.05 -13.91 -5.43
CA SER A 314 -6.80 -12.66 -5.27
C SER A 314 -6.42 -11.57 -6.27
N ALA A 315 -5.35 -11.75 -7.07
CA ALA A 315 -4.89 -10.75 -8.04
C ALA A 315 -5.92 -10.48 -9.14
N GLU A 316 -6.77 -11.45 -9.48
CA GLU A 316 -7.83 -11.29 -10.49
C GLU A 316 -8.89 -10.27 -10.08
N ALA A 317 -9.21 -10.16 -8.79
CA ALA A 317 -10.15 -9.15 -8.30
C ALA A 317 -9.56 -7.73 -8.46
N PHE A 318 -8.26 -7.56 -8.19
CA PHE A 318 -7.58 -6.27 -8.38
C PHE A 318 -7.53 -5.83 -9.84
N LYS A 319 -7.44 -6.76 -10.79
CA LYS A 319 -7.51 -6.43 -12.23
C LYS A 319 -8.84 -5.80 -12.63
N LYS A 320 -9.91 -6.05 -11.87
CA LYS A 320 -11.26 -5.49 -12.08
C LYS A 320 -11.49 -4.15 -11.39
N ILE A 321 -10.61 -3.79 -10.46
CA ILE A 321 -10.56 -2.45 -9.88
C ILE A 321 -9.89 -1.53 -10.91
N GLU A 322 -10.55 -0.43 -11.24
CA GLU A 322 -9.99 0.66 -12.05
C GLU A 322 -9.17 1.60 -11.18
N GLU A 323 -9.69 1.93 -10.01
CA GLU A 323 -9.08 2.86 -9.07
C GLU A 323 -9.53 2.51 -7.65
N ALA A 324 -8.62 2.55 -6.69
CA ALA A 324 -8.97 2.52 -5.28
C ALA A 324 -8.22 3.62 -4.52
N ARG A 325 -8.92 4.31 -3.62
CA ARG A 325 -8.37 5.33 -2.75
C ARG A 325 -8.74 5.05 -1.32
N PHE A 326 -7.81 5.30 -0.43
CA PHE A 326 -8.05 5.34 0.99
C PHE A 326 -7.33 6.54 1.60
N SER A 327 -7.96 7.22 2.54
CA SER A 327 -7.40 8.37 3.22
C SER A 327 -7.74 8.31 4.70
N LEU A 328 -6.73 8.50 5.53
CA LEU A 328 -6.80 8.67 6.97
C LEU A 328 -6.42 10.12 7.29
N LEU A 329 -7.44 10.93 7.61
CA LEU A 329 -7.39 12.38 7.74
C LEU A 329 -7.74 12.79 9.17
N GLY A 330 -6.73 12.99 10.01
CA GLY A 330 -6.89 13.46 11.38
C GLY A 330 -7.64 12.47 12.26
N ASN A 331 -8.95 12.68 12.44
CA ASN A 331 -9.87 11.80 13.15
C ASN A 331 -10.96 11.25 12.22
N SER A 332 -10.72 11.22 10.91
CA SER A 332 -11.70 10.77 9.92
C SER A 332 -11.02 9.92 8.88
N PHE A 333 -11.77 9.01 8.27
CA PHE A 333 -11.28 8.24 7.15
C PHE A 333 -12.33 8.17 6.05
N SER A 334 -11.84 7.97 4.84
CA SER A 334 -12.68 7.74 3.69
C SER A 334 -11.97 6.87 2.68
N GLY A 335 -12.74 6.18 1.86
CA GLY A 335 -12.19 5.54 0.69
C GLY A 335 -13.24 5.28 -0.37
N LEU A 336 -12.71 4.83 -1.48
CA LEU A 336 -13.40 4.74 -2.75
C LEU A 336 -12.79 3.59 -3.53
N ILE A 337 -13.62 2.70 -4.07
CA ILE A 337 -13.21 1.64 -4.97
C ILE A 337 -14.09 1.74 -6.20
N LYS A 338 -13.48 2.01 -7.35
CA LYS A 338 -14.12 2.02 -8.66
C LYS A 338 -13.79 0.75 -9.42
N PHE A 339 -14.82 0.18 -10.03
CA PHE A 339 -14.73 -1.03 -10.84
C PHE A 339 -14.90 -0.70 -12.33
N LYS A 340 -14.24 -1.47 -13.19
CA LYS A 340 -14.26 -1.32 -14.66
C LYS A 340 -15.65 -1.54 -15.26
#